data_AF-A0A7W3NG32-F1
#
_entry.id   AF-A0A7W3NG32-F1
#
_cell.length_a   1.000
_cell.length_b   1.000
_cell.length_c   1.000
_cell.angle_alpha   90.00
_cell.angle_beta   90.00
_cell.angle_gamma   90.00
#
_symmetry.space_group_name_H-M   'P 1'
#
loop_
_entity.id
_entity.type
_entity.pdbx_description
1 polymer ?
#
loop_
_entity_poly.entity_id
_entity_poly.type
_entity_poly.pdbx_seq_one_letter_code
_entity_poly.pdbx_strand_id
1 'polypeptide(L)'
;MKNLQSFAKEFQKEMKWDIDTSSYERSRSSLLNNFMLLTTEVSEVAEELRKVFNLTNKYIVDGMDEEKAFKNAMMIAQEDLGKEFADCIAYICKIANFFEVDLETSFYSKMEEVKNRKNKDIRLIDKS
;
A
#
# COMPACT_ATOMS: atom_id res chain seq x y z
N MET A 1 -9.26 -10.91 1.98
CA MET A 1 -7.96 -10.60 2.62
C MET A 1 -7.48 -11.73 3.54
N LYS A 2 -8.37 -12.49 4.21
CA LYS A 2 -7.99 -13.64 5.05
C LYS A 2 -7.03 -14.63 4.40
N ASN A 3 -7.35 -15.11 3.19
CA ASN A 3 -6.50 -16.11 2.52
C ASN A 3 -5.09 -15.55 2.24
N LEU A 4 -4.99 -14.28 1.86
CA LEU A 4 -3.72 -13.62 1.59
C LEU A 4 -2.91 -13.42 2.88
N GLN A 5 -3.55 -12.96 3.95
CA GLN A 5 -2.92 -12.79 5.25
C GLN A 5 -2.42 -14.13 5.82
N SER A 6 -3.22 -15.19 5.69
CA SER A 6 -2.85 -16.56 6.10
C SER A 6 -1.69 -17.10 5.26
N PHE A 7 -1.73 -16.92 3.94
CA PHE A 7 -0.62 -17.30 3.06
C PHE A 7 0.67 -16.57 3.46
N ALA A 8 0.61 -15.25 3.65
CA ALA A 8 1.76 -14.43 4.04
C ALA A 8 2.33 -14.88 5.39
N LYS A 9 1.48 -15.27 6.35
CA LYS A 9 1.90 -15.79 7.65
C LYS A 9 2.72 -17.07 7.51
N GLU A 10 2.22 -18.05 6.76
CA GLU A 10 2.92 -19.32 6.57
C GLU A 10 4.21 -19.12 5.77
N PHE A 11 4.17 -18.35 4.69
CA PHE A 11 5.35 -18.03 3.89
C PHE A 11 6.46 -17.37 4.72
N GLN A 12 6.11 -16.37 5.54
CA GLN A 12 7.09 -15.69 6.41
C GLN A 12 7.69 -16.63 7.45
N LYS A 13 6.90 -17.56 7.98
CA LYS A 13 7.35 -18.57 8.93
C LYS A 13 8.30 -19.57 8.28
N GLU A 14 8.00 -20.04 7.06
CA GLU A 14 8.88 -20.91 6.28
C GLU A 14 10.24 -20.24 6.01
N MET A 15 10.21 -18.93 5.73
CA MET A 15 11.41 -18.13 5.47
C MET A 15 12.15 -17.68 6.74
N LYS A 16 11.61 -17.92 7.94
CA LYS A 16 12.11 -17.41 9.23
C LYS A 16 12.23 -15.88 9.25
N TRP A 17 11.23 -15.21 8.69
CA TRP A 17 11.11 -13.75 8.61
C TRP A 17 10.09 -13.18 9.58
N ASP A 18 9.64 -13.98 10.54
CA ASP A 18 8.76 -13.59 11.62
C ASP A 18 9.40 -12.55 12.54
N ILE A 19 8.55 -11.81 13.26
CA ILE A 19 9.02 -10.83 14.23
C ILE A 19 9.62 -11.59 15.42
N ASP A 20 10.91 -11.37 15.68
CA ASP A 20 11.61 -11.98 16.82
C ASP A 20 10.93 -11.63 18.14
N THR A 21 10.43 -12.65 18.84
CA THR A 21 9.70 -12.53 20.12
C THR A 21 10.50 -12.99 21.33
N SER A 22 11.80 -13.25 21.17
CA SER A 22 12.65 -13.83 22.23
C SER A 22 12.85 -12.92 23.46
N SER A 23 12.68 -11.61 23.31
CA SER A 23 12.69 -10.63 24.41
C SER A 23 12.04 -9.33 23.97
N TYR A 24 11.66 -8.48 24.92
CA TYR A 24 11.09 -7.17 24.63
C TYR A 24 11.96 -6.31 23.69
N GLU A 25 13.27 -6.21 23.95
CA GLU A 25 14.17 -5.41 23.12
C GLU A 25 14.33 -5.97 21.70
N ARG A 26 14.30 -7.30 21.56
CA ARG A 26 14.32 -7.97 20.25
C ARG A 26 13.03 -7.72 19.48
N SER A 27 11.87 -7.86 20.13
CA SER A 27 10.57 -7.54 19.54
C SER A 27 10.49 -6.09 19.09
N ARG A 28 10.90 -5.17 19.96
CA ARG A 28 10.93 -3.73 19.67
C ARG A 28 11.82 -3.42 18.47
N SER A 29 13.03 -3.96 18.43
CA SER A 29 13.96 -3.74 17.33
C SER A 29 13.43 -4.32 16.02
N SER A 30 12.88 -5.52 16.06
CA SER A 30 12.28 -6.19 14.90
C SER A 30 11.07 -5.44 14.36
N LEU A 31 10.18 -4.95 15.23
CA LEU A 31 9.02 -4.14 14.85
C LEU A 31 9.43 -2.84 14.19
N LEU A 32 10.38 -2.11 14.77
CA LEU A 32 10.89 -0.86 14.19
C LEU A 32 11.54 -1.09 12.83
N ASN A 33 12.29 -2.19 12.68
CA ASN A 33 12.89 -2.55 11.40
C ASN A 33 11.83 -2.88 10.34
N ASN A 34 10.81 -3.69 10.67
CA ASN A 34 9.73 -3.99 9.73
C ASN A 34 8.87 -2.77 9.39
N PHE A 35 8.70 -1.83 10.33
CA PHE A 35 8.04 -0.56 10.04
C PHE A 35 8.88 0.31 9.10
N MET A 36 10.20 0.40 9.33
CA MET A 36 11.11 1.10 8.42
C MET A 36 11.05 0.50 7.00
N LEU A 37 11.08 -0.83 6.88
CA LEU A 37 10.97 -1.50 5.58
C LEU A 37 9.63 -1.18 4.91
N LEU A 38 8.50 -1.25 5.63
CA LEU A 38 7.21 -0.82 5.09
C LEU A 38 7.25 0.63 4.55
N THR A 39 7.92 1.56 5.25
CA THR A 39 8.04 2.93 4.74
C THR A 39 8.91 3.06 3.50
N THR A 40 9.87 2.16 3.31
CA THR A 40 10.68 2.05 2.08
C THR A 40 9.80 1.59 0.93
N GLU A 41 9.03 0.52 1.08
CA GLU A 41 8.14 0.03 0.00
C GLU A 41 7.10 1.09 -0.41
N VAL A 42 6.56 1.85 0.56
CA VAL A 42 5.66 2.98 0.27
C VAL A 42 6.36 4.09 -0.52
N SER A 43 7.66 4.29 -0.29
CA SER A 43 8.46 5.26 -1.05
C SER A 43 8.75 4.77 -2.47
N GLU A 44 8.87 3.46 -2.68
CA GLU A 44 9.02 2.85 -4.00
C GLU A 44 7.73 2.99 -4.83
N VAL A 45 6.55 2.84 -4.21
CA VAL A 45 5.27 3.20 -4.85
C VAL A 45 5.29 4.66 -5.33
N ALA A 46 5.79 5.59 -4.51
CA ALA A 46 5.88 7.00 -4.89
C ALA A 46 6.88 7.22 -6.05
N GLU A 47 7.96 6.45 -6.09
CA GLU A 47 8.91 6.48 -7.20
C GLU A 47 8.28 5.98 -8.51
N GLU A 48 7.50 4.90 -8.48
CA GLU A 48 6.80 4.41 -9.67
C GLU A 48 5.78 5.42 -10.20
N LEU A 49 5.05 6.10 -9.31
CA LEU A 49 4.16 7.20 -9.71
C LEU A 49 4.93 8.35 -10.36
N ARG A 50 6.09 8.73 -9.80
CA ARG A 50 6.96 9.75 -10.39
C ARG A 50 7.43 9.34 -11.79
N LYS A 51 7.76 8.06 -12.02
CA LYS A 51 8.12 7.55 -13.35
C LYS A 51 6.97 7.70 -14.33
N VAL A 52 5.73 7.38 -13.94
CA VAL A 52 4.53 7.58 -14.79
C VAL A 52 4.43 9.04 -15.24
N PHE A 53 4.56 9.99 -14.33
CA PHE A 53 4.44 11.41 -14.67
C PHE A 53 5.57 11.89 -15.60
N ASN A 54 6.81 11.48 -15.32
CA ASN A 54 7.94 11.82 -16.18
C ASN A 54 7.81 11.25 -17.59
N LEU A 55 7.35 9.99 -17.72
CA LEU A 55 7.10 9.36 -19.02
C LEU A 55 5.96 10.04 -19.76
N THR A 56 4.88 10.38 -19.06
CA THR A 56 3.74 11.12 -19.63
C THR A 56 4.20 12.46 -20.21
N ASN A 57 4.91 13.25 -19.41
CA ASN A 57 5.46 14.54 -19.83
C ASN A 57 6.40 14.41 -21.04
N LYS A 58 7.25 13.37 -21.05
CA LYS A 58 8.12 13.08 -22.18
C LYS A 58 7.33 12.81 -23.46
N TYR A 59 6.31 11.95 -23.40
CA TYR A 59 5.49 11.65 -24.56
C TYR A 59 4.71 12.87 -25.08
N ILE A 60 4.24 13.73 -24.18
CA ILE A 60 3.58 15.00 -24.57
C ILE A 60 4.56 15.91 -25.31
N VAL A 61 5.79 16.07 -24.79
CA VAL A 61 6.85 16.85 -25.44
C VAL A 61 7.20 16.27 -26.81
N ASP A 62 7.16 14.95 -26.96
CA ASP A 62 7.38 14.24 -28.23
C ASP A 62 6.17 14.32 -29.20
N GLY A 63 5.11 15.07 -28.85
CA GLY A 63 3.95 15.36 -29.69
C GLY A 63 2.79 14.36 -29.55
N MET A 64 2.80 13.50 -28.53
CA MET A 64 1.67 12.62 -28.22
C MET A 64 0.56 13.39 -27.52
N ASP A 65 -0.69 13.05 -27.83
CA ASP A 65 -1.86 13.48 -27.07
C ASP A 65 -1.74 13.10 -25.57
N GLU A 66 -2.19 13.99 -24.69
CA GLU A 66 -2.03 13.86 -23.23
C GLU A 66 -2.70 12.61 -22.66
N GLU A 67 -3.95 12.32 -23.01
CA GLU A 67 -4.66 11.14 -22.49
C GLU A 67 -3.99 9.85 -22.96
N LYS A 68 -3.55 9.83 -24.23
CA LYS A 68 -2.81 8.71 -24.80
C LYS A 68 -1.44 8.53 -24.15
N ALA A 69 -0.72 9.61 -23.90
CA ALA A 69 0.57 9.63 -23.22
C ALA A 69 0.45 9.06 -21.80
N PHE A 70 -0.53 9.53 -21.04
CA PHE A 70 -0.76 9.08 -19.67
C PHE A 70 -1.15 7.60 -19.63
N LYS A 71 -2.05 7.16 -20.53
CA LYS A 71 -2.44 5.74 -20.63
C LYS A 71 -1.25 4.83 -20.92
N ASN A 72 -0.38 5.22 -21.84
CA ASN A 72 0.83 4.45 -22.17
C ASN A 72 1.80 4.38 -20.99
N ALA A 73 2.02 5.51 -20.30
CA ALA A 73 2.89 5.56 -19.12
C ALA A 73 2.35 4.68 -17.98
N MET A 74 1.03 4.70 -17.74
CA MET A 74 0.38 3.81 -16.76
C MET A 74 0.57 2.33 -17.09
N MET A 75 0.43 1.95 -18.37
CA MET A 75 0.64 0.56 -18.79
C MET A 75 2.06 0.06 -18.51
N ILE A 76 3.05 0.94 -18.63
CA ILE A 76 4.46 0.59 -18.35
C ILE A 76 4.67 0.38 -16.85
N ALA A 77 4.11 1.25 -16.01
CA ALA A 77 4.32 1.19 -14.55
C ALA A 77 3.44 0.17 -13.83
N GLN A 78 2.45 -0.44 -14.51
CA GLN A 78 1.48 -1.33 -13.87
C GLN A 78 2.13 -2.55 -13.20
N GLU A 79 3.13 -3.14 -13.84
CA GLU A 79 3.81 -4.33 -13.29
C GLU A 79 4.61 -3.97 -12.04
N ASP A 80 5.39 -2.90 -12.10
CA ASP A 80 6.26 -2.49 -11.00
C ASP A 80 5.45 -1.96 -9.81
N LEU A 81 4.41 -1.15 -10.05
CA LEU A 81 3.44 -0.79 -9.00
C LEU A 81 2.82 -2.03 -8.33
N GLY A 82 2.54 -3.08 -9.09
CA GLY A 82 2.03 -4.34 -8.55
C GLY A 82 3.00 -5.01 -7.58
N LYS A 83 4.30 -4.95 -7.85
CA LYS A 83 5.37 -5.48 -6.97
C LYS A 83 5.43 -4.66 -5.68
N GLU A 84 5.55 -3.34 -5.79
CA GLU A 84 5.66 -2.45 -4.62
C GLU A 84 4.40 -2.52 -3.71
N PHE A 85 3.21 -2.67 -4.30
CA PHE A 85 1.99 -2.92 -3.51
C PHE A 85 2.01 -4.28 -2.81
N ALA A 86 2.54 -5.32 -3.47
CA ALA A 86 2.66 -6.63 -2.84
C ALA A 86 3.63 -6.59 -1.66
N ASP A 87 4.74 -5.86 -1.77
CA ASP A 87 5.72 -5.69 -0.69
C ASP A 87 5.12 -4.89 0.48
N CYS A 88 4.40 -3.79 0.20
CA CYS A 88 3.61 -3.09 1.21
C CYS A 88 2.65 -4.03 1.95
N ILE A 89 1.89 -4.85 1.22
CA ILE A 89 0.95 -5.81 1.81
C ILE A 89 1.68 -6.84 2.66
N ALA A 90 2.85 -7.33 2.21
CA ALA A 90 3.63 -8.32 2.94
C ALA A 90 4.04 -7.81 4.33
N TYR A 91 4.54 -6.57 4.43
CA TYR A 91 4.90 -5.97 5.72
C TYR A 91 3.68 -5.62 6.57
N ILE A 92 2.59 -5.12 5.98
CA ILE A 92 1.33 -4.88 6.70
C ILE A 92 0.81 -6.19 7.31
N CYS A 93 0.76 -7.27 6.53
CA CYS A 93 0.37 -8.59 7.01
C CYS A 93 1.31 -9.09 8.12
N LYS A 94 2.63 -8.90 7.98
CA LYS A 94 3.59 -9.32 9.02
C LYS A 94 3.32 -8.63 10.35
N ILE A 95 3.17 -7.31 10.34
CA ILE A 95 2.90 -6.51 11.54
C ILE A 95 1.53 -6.87 12.12
N ALA A 96 0.50 -6.97 11.28
CA ALA A 96 -0.85 -7.35 11.72
C ALA A 96 -0.88 -8.75 12.35
N ASN A 97 -0.15 -9.72 11.78
CA ASN A 97 -0.06 -11.08 12.30
C ASN A 97 0.60 -11.13 13.68
N PHE A 98 1.62 -10.29 13.93
CA PHE A 98 2.25 -10.18 15.25
C PHE A 98 1.29 -9.63 16.30
N PHE A 99 0.44 -8.67 15.94
CA PHE A 99 -0.59 -8.11 16.84
C PHE A 99 -1.92 -8.89 16.83
N GLU A 100 -1.98 -10.02 16.12
CA GLU A 100 -3.19 -10.84 15.97
C GLU A 100 -4.40 -10.06 15.40
N VAL A 101 -4.14 -9.07 14.54
CA VAL A 101 -5.16 -8.25 13.90
C VAL A 101 -5.72 -8.97 12.66
N ASP A 102 -7.03 -9.20 12.61
CA ASP A 102 -7.73 -9.61 11.39
C ASP A 102 -7.89 -8.41 10.46
N LEU A 103 -7.08 -8.36 9.39
CA LEU A 103 -7.07 -7.24 8.45
C LEU A 103 -8.37 -7.14 7.65
N GLU A 104 -9.00 -8.27 7.33
CA GLU A 104 -10.22 -8.29 6.54
C GLU A 104 -11.38 -7.69 7.33
N THR A 105 -11.60 -8.18 8.55
CA THR A 105 -12.63 -7.65 9.44
C THR A 105 -12.37 -6.18 9.75
N SER A 106 -11.12 -5.82 10.09
CA SER A 106 -10.76 -4.43 10.38
C SER A 106 -11.04 -3.49 9.20
N PHE A 107 -10.72 -3.92 7.96
CA PHE A 107 -11.00 -3.14 6.76
C PHE A 107 -12.49 -2.93 6.55
N TYR A 108 -13.30 -4.00 6.57
CA TYR A 108 -14.75 -3.87 6.34
C TYR A 108 -15.44 -3.05 7.42
N SER A 109 -15.10 -3.24 8.69
CA SER A 109 -15.61 -2.41 9.78
C SER A 109 -15.27 -0.93 9.56
N LYS A 110 -14.05 -0.63 9.09
CA LYS A 110 -13.64 0.75 8.79
C LYS A 110 -14.40 1.33 7.60
N MET A 111 -14.63 0.56 6.54
CA MET A 111 -15.38 1.03 5.37
C MET A 111 -16.85 1.29 5.69
N GLU A 112 -17.49 0.47 6.53
CA GLU A 112 -18.83 0.75 7.03
C GLU A 112 -18.88 2.01 7.90
N GLU A 113 -17.86 2.26 8.73
CA GLU A 113 -17.73 3.53 9.44
C GLU A 113 -17.66 4.70 8.44
N VAL A 114 -16.82 4.61 7.40
CA VAL A 114 -16.67 5.64 6.36
C VAL A 114 -17.96 5.91 5.60
N LYS A 115 -18.69 4.85 5.22
CA LYS A 115 -20.00 4.97 4.56
C LYS A 115 -21.04 5.70 5.43
N ASN A 116 -20.98 5.47 6.75
CA ASN A 116 -21.89 6.08 7.71
C ASN A 116 -21.45 7.46 8.19
N ARG A 117 -20.21 7.89 7.89
CA ARG A 117 -19.80 9.29 7.98
C ARG A 117 -20.56 10.08 6.91
N LYS A 118 -21.79 10.51 7.23
CA LYS A 118 -22.49 11.56 6.46
C LYS A 118 -21.50 12.72 6.29
N ASN A 119 -21.23 13.11 5.04
CA ASN A 119 -20.41 14.26 4.66
C ASN A 119 -20.67 15.44 5.60
N LYS A 120 -19.75 15.68 6.56
CA LYS A 120 -19.76 16.92 7.34
C LYS A 120 -19.33 18.12 6.49
N ASP A 121 -18.86 17.88 5.28
CA ASP A 121 -18.74 18.90 4.24
C ASP A 121 -20.09 19.12 3.57
N ILE A 122 -21.00 19.77 4.30
CA ILE A 122 -22.08 20.53 3.67
C ILE A 122 -21.38 21.64 2.88
N ARG A 123 -21.14 21.42 1.59
CA ARG A 123 -20.83 22.54 0.68
C ARG A 123 -22.04 23.46 0.72
N LEU A 124 -21.82 24.73 1.07
CA LEU A 124 -22.81 25.77 0.88
C LEU A 124 -23.26 25.68 -0.58
N ILE A 125 -24.52 25.32 -0.80
CA ILE A 125 -25.15 25.50 -2.09
C ILE A 125 -25.20 27.01 -2.27
N ASP A 126 -24.36 27.55 -3.16
CA ASP A 126 -24.54 28.91 -3.65
C ASP A 126 -25.94 28.97 -4.24
N LYS A 127 -26.84 29.65 -3.53
CA LYS A 127 -28.16 30.00 -4.05
C LYS A 127 -27.93 31.06 -5.13
N SER A 128 -27.93 30.63 -6.39
CA SER A 128 -28.24 31.50 -7.53
C SER A 128 -29.73 31.79 -7.58
#